data_AF-A0A9N9W1I5-F1
#
_entry.id   AF-A0A9N9W1I5-F1
#
_cell.length_a   1.000
_cell.length_b   1.000
_cell.length_c   1.000
_cell.angle_alpha   90.00
_cell.angle_beta   90.00
_cell.angle_gamma   90.00
#
_symmetry.space_group_name_H-M   'P 1'
#
loop_
_entity.id
_entity.type
_entity.pdbx_description
1 polymer ?
#
loop_
_entity_poly.entity_id
_entity_poly.type
_entity_poly.pdbx_seq_one_letter_code
_entity_poly.pdbx_strand_id
1 'polypeptide(L)'
;MFCHVYLGSFLKVAGSGKSVTLGASDMAIAAIYIHALGWAVGLYSLPYLFGAELWPNRIRSFGGALSQCFHWLFLFAITKATPSILSSMNKWGAFVFFAVWCFIALIYCFIMVPETSGRSLESMNRLFEHRWYEMRKYAYEDIPVGKADQTAEDKDTERGSVERVERI
;
A
#
# COMPACT_ATOMS: atom_id res chain seq x y z
N MET A 1 -14.11 -1.01 -3.78
CA MET A 1 -14.60 -0.06 -4.80
C MET A 1 -16.03 -0.31 -5.24
N PHE A 2 -16.34 -1.46 -5.86
CA PHE A 2 -17.70 -1.73 -6.39
C PHE A 2 -18.80 -1.60 -5.32
N CYS A 3 -18.54 -2.08 -4.10
CA CYS A 3 -19.45 -1.92 -2.97
C CYS A 3 -19.75 -0.45 -2.65
N HIS A 4 -18.77 0.46 -2.73
CA HIS A 4 -18.97 1.88 -2.44
C HIS A 4 -19.80 2.58 -3.52
N VAL A 5 -19.61 2.21 -4.79
CA VAL A 5 -20.43 2.72 -5.90
C VAL A 5 -21.87 2.26 -5.76
N TYR A 6 -22.09 1.00 -5.35
CA TYR A 6 -23.41 0.46 -5.05
C TYR A 6 -24.07 1.17 -3.87
N LEU A 7 -23.37 1.28 -2.72
CA LEU A 7 -23.85 1.99 -1.54
C LEU A 7 -24.18 3.45 -1.83
N GLY A 8 -23.34 4.12 -2.61
CA GLY A 8 -23.65 5.45 -3.12
C GLY A 8 -24.98 5.42 -3.88
N SER A 9 -25.04 4.70 -5.00
CA SER A 9 -26.23 4.66 -5.85
C SER A 9 -27.52 4.34 -5.06
N PHE A 10 -27.44 3.40 -4.12
CA PHE A 10 -28.52 3.06 -3.19
C PHE A 10 -28.94 4.25 -2.31
N LEU A 11 -27.99 4.93 -1.65
CA LEU A 11 -28.28 6.08 -0.78
C LEU A 11 -28.86 7.28 -1.55
N LYS A 12 -28.50 7.46 -2.82
CA LYS A 12 -29.11 8.49 -3.68
C LYS A 12 -30.58 8.21 -3.97
N VAL A 13 -30.90 6.95 -4.27
CA VAL A 13 -32.28 6.52 -4.55
C VAL A 13 -33.12 6.55 -3.28
N ALA A 14 -32.60 6.04 -2.17
CA ALA A 14 -33.25 6.09 -0.86
C ALA A 14 -33.48 7.53 -0.37
N GLY A 15 -32.52 8.43 -0.60
CA GLY A 15 -32.63 9.85 -0.27
C GLY A 15 -33.61 10.64 -1.14
N SER A 16 -34.02 10.09 -2.30
CA SER A 16 -34.95 10.75 -3.22
C SER A 16 -36.44 10.49 -2.88
N GLY A 17 -36.75 9.84 -1.75
CA GLY A 17 -38.11 9.56 -1.30
C GLY A 17 -38.86 8.49 -2.12
N LYS A 18 -38.16 7.78 -3.01
CA LYS A 18 -38.72 6.64 -3.74
C LYS A 18 -38.75 5.42 -2.83
N SER A 19 -39.82 4.62 -2.93
CA SER A 19 -39.89 3.34 -2.21
C SER A 19 -38.78 2.41 -2.72
N VAL A 20 -37.99 1.89 -1.78
CA VAL A 20 -36.87 0.99 -2.06
C VAL A 20 -37.32 -0.43 -1.74
N THR A 21 -37.14 -1.35 -2.69
CA THR A 21 -37.46 -2.77 -2.50
C THR A 21 -36.61 -3.39 -1.39
N LEU A 22 -37.19 -4.29 -0.59
CA LEU A 22 -36.50 -5.01 0.50
C LEU A 22 -35.17 -5.63 0.04
N GLY A 23 -35.17 -6.30 -1.11
CA GLY A 23 -33.97 -6.93 -1.67
C GLY A 23 -32.83 -5.95 -2.01
N ALA A 24 -33.13 -4.69 -2.36
CA ALA A 24 -32.08 -3.70 -2.62
C ALA A 24 -31.37 -3.29 -1.32
N SER A 25 -32.11 -3.22 -0.22
CA SER A 25 -31.59 -2.95 1.12
C SER A 25 -30.76 -4.12 1.66
N ASP A 26 -31.21 -5.36 1.48
CA ASP A 26 -30.46 -6.56 1.88
C ASP A 26 -29.12 -6.65 1.14
N MET A 27 -29.12 -6.36 -0.17
CA MET A 27 -27.90 -6.27 -0.97
C MET A 27 -26.95 -5.16 -0.50
N ALA A 28 -27.48 -4.04 0.01
CA ALA A 28 -26.64 -2.97 0.58
C ALA A 28 -25.94 -3.43 1.86
N ILE A 29 -26.65 -4.16 2.73
CA ILE A 29 -26.08 -4.75 3.94
C ILE A 29 -25.00 -5.78 3.55
N ALA A 30 -25.29 -6.68 2.61
CA ALA A 30 -24.32 -7.65 2.12
C ALA A 30 -23.06 -6.96 1.55
N ALA A 31 -23.23 -5.87 0.79
CA ALA A 31 -22.12 -5.10 0.23
C ALA A 31 -21.21 -4.48 1.31
N ILE A 32 -21.77 -4.06 2.46
CA ILE A 32 -20.98 -3.57 3.60
C ILE A 32 -20.11 -4.69 4.17
N TYR A 33 -20.68 -5.88 4.39
CA TYR A 33 -19.93 -7.02 4.92
C TYR A 33 -18.83 -7.49 3.98
N ILE A 34 -19.13 -7.60 2.68
CA ILE A 34 -18.13 -7.97 1.66
C ILE A 34 -17.00 -6.93 1.65
N HIS A 35 -17.33 -5.64 1.76
CA HIS A 35 -16.31 -4.60 1.86
C HIS A 35 -15.45 -4.75 3.12
N ALA A 36 -16.07 -5.00 4.28
CA ALA A 36 -15.36 -5.16 5.55
C ALA A 36 -14.38 -6.35 5.50
N LEU A 37 -14.79 -7.48 4.90
CA LEU A 37 -13.91 -8.64 4.70
C LEU A 37 -12.71 -8.30 3.80
N GLY A 38 -12.96 -7.63 2.67
CA GLY A 38 -11.89 -7.21 1.76
C GLY A 38 -10.92 -6.21 2.41
N TRP A 39 -11.44 -5.30 3.25
CA TRP A 39 -10.61 -4.36 4.01
C TRP A 39 -9.74 -5.09 5.03
N ALA A 40 -10.30 -6.05 5.78
CA ALA A 40 -9.56 -6.82 6.80
C ALA A 40 -8.40 -7.64 6.20
N VAL A 41 -8.66 -8.34 5.09
CA VAL A 41 -7.64 -9.21 4.46
C VAL A 41 -6.62 -8.39 3.68
N GLY A 42 -7.06 -7.38 2.93
CA GLY A 42 -6.18 -6.60 2.07
C GLY A 42 -5.57 -5.39 2.78
N LEU A 43 -6.35 -4.30 2.86
CA LEU A 43 -5.85 -2.99 3.26
C LEU A 43 -5.42 -2.88 4.72
N TYR A 44 -5.98 -3.70 5.61
CA TYR A 44 -5.56 -3.75 7.00
C TYR A 44 -4.29 -4.58 7.16
N SER A 45 -4.27 -5.83 6.68
CA SER A 45 -3.16 -6.75 6.96
C SER A 45 -1.90 -6.48 6.12
N LEU A 46 -2.04 -6.18 4.82
CA LEU A 46 -0.89 -6.07 3.90
C LEU A 46 0.09 -4.95 4.26
N PRO A 47 -0.32 -3.72 4.63
CA PRO A 47 0.64 -2.65 4.92
C PRO A 47 1.52 -2.92 6.14
N TYR A 48 1.03 -3.64 7.15
CA TYR A 48 1.84 -4.01 8.31
C TYR A 48 2.85 -5.10 7.94
N LEU A 49 2.45 -6.07 7.12
CA LEU A 49 3.35 -7.11 6.62
C LEU A 49 4.43 -6.50 5.73
N PHE A 50 4.02 -5.75 4.71
CA PHE A 50 4.91 -5.07 3.79
C PHE A 50 5.83 -4.09 4.52
N GLY A 51 5.29 -3.32 5.46
CA GLY A 51 6.07 -2.41 6.29
C GLY A 51 7.14 -3.12 7.12
N ALA A 52 6.94 -4.38 7.52
CA ALA A 52 7.95 -5.15 8.23
C ALA A 52 9.08 -5.65 7.30
N GLU A 53 8.79 -5.89 6.02
CA GLU A 53 9.74 -6.39 5.01
C GLU A 53 10.51 -5.27 4.32
N LEU A 54 9.92 -4.07 4.22
CA LEU A 54 10.45 -2.93 3.48
C LEU A 54 11.78 -2.42 4.04
N TRP A 55 11.91 -2.37 5.37
CA TRP A 55 13.01 -1.69 6.00
C TRP A 55 14.25 -2.58 6.15
N PRO A 56 15.44 -2.10 5.75
CA PRO A 56 16.66 -2.85 5.97
C PRO A 56 17.01 -2.91 7.46
N ASN A 57 17.64 -4.02 7.85
CA ASN A 57 17.79 -4.42 9.26
C ASN A 57 18.39 -3.32 10.16
N ARG A 58 19.33 -2.52 9.62
CA ARG A 58 19.99 -1.43 10.35
C ARG A 58 19.04 -0.29 10.78
N ILE A 59 18.04 0.05 9.97
CA ILE A 59 17.11 1.17 10.24
C ILE A 59 15.67 0.71 10.50
N ARG A 60 15.45 -0.61 10.63
CA ARG A 60 14.13 -1.22 10.72
C ARG A 60 13.26 -0.64 11.83
N SER A 61 13.83 -0.47 13.02
CA SER A 61 13.11 0.10 14.17
C SER A 61 12.71 1.56 13.92
N PHE A 62 13.63 2.38 13.40
CA PHE A 62 13.38 3.80 13.13
C PHE A 62 12.37 4.01 11.99
N GLY A 63 12.54 3.29 10.87
CA GLY A 63 11.62 3.35 9.73
C GLY A 63 10.23 2.84 10.09
N GLY A 64 10.14 1.76 10.88
CA GLY A 64 8.89 1.25 11.41
C GLY A 64 8.16 2.27 12.29
N ALA A 65 8.88 2.92 13.22
CA ALA A 65 8.32 3.96 14.09
C ALA A 65 7.82 5.17 13.28
N LEU A 66 8.57 5.63 12.28
CA LEU A 66 8.18 6.74 11.42
C LEU A 66 6.93 6.39 10.58
N SER A 67 6.90 5.18 10.01
CA SER A 67 5.74 4.66 9.28
C SER A 67 4.48 4.64 10.15
N GLN A 68 4.59 4.15 11.39
CA GLN A 68 3.48 4.17 12.34
C GLN A 68 3.08 5.59 12.72
N CYS A 69 4.02 6.50 12.94
CA CYS A 69 3.72 7.91 13.24
C CYS A 69 2.86 8.54 12.12
N PHE A 70 3.26 8.39 10.86
CA PHE A 70 2.48 8.88 9.72
C PHE A 70 1.13 8.17 9.60
N HIS A 71 1.08 6.85 9.81
CA HIS A 71 -0.16 6.09 9.79
C HIS A 71 -1.19 6.64 10.78
N TRP A 72 -0.79 6.83 12.05
CA TRP A 72 -1.66 7.39 13.09
C TRP A 72 -2.02 8.86 12.83
N LEU A 73 -1.09 9.65 12.28
CA LEU A 73 -1.35 11.04 11.90
C LEU A 73 -2.44 11.14 10.83
N PHE A 74 -2.34 10.35 9.75
CA PHE A 74 -3.33 10.34 8.68
C PHE A 74 -4.66 9.75 9.16
N LEU A 75 -4.63 8.72 10.01
CA LEU A 75 -5.85 8.17 10.62
C LEU A 75 -6.58 9.21 11.48
N PHE A 76 -5.84 10.01 12.26
CA PHE A 76 -6.42 11.12 13.00
C PHE A 76 -7.02 12.18 12.08
N ALA A 77 -6.27 12.60 11.05
CA ALA A 77 -6.74 13.59 10.08
C ALA A 77 -8.03 13.16 9.38
N ILE A 78 -8.10 11.92 8.89
CA ILE A 78 -9.30 11.41 8.21
C ILE A 78 -10.46 11.22 9.18
N THR A 79 -10.22 10.78 10.41
CA THR A 79 -11.27 10.63 11.44
C THR A 79 -11.90 11.99 11.76
N LYS A 80 -11.08 13.05 11.84
CA LYS A 80 -11.57 14.43 12.02
C LYS A 80 -12.26 15.00 10.79
N ALA A 81 -11.81 14.67 9.58
CA ALA A 81 -12.38 15.18 8.33
C ALA A 81 -13.68 14.46 7.91
N THR A 82 -13.81 13.17 8.21
CA THR A 82 -14.96 12.32 7.81
C THR A 82 -16.33 12.93 8.13
N PRO A 83 -16.62 13.42 9.36
CA PRO A 83 -17.93 14.02 9.64
C PRO A 83 -18.21 15.27 8.78
N SER A 84 -17.19 16.09 8.49
CA SER A 84 -17.33 17.27 7.63
C SER A 84 -17.57 16.91 6.16
N ILE A 85 -16.90 15.86 5.67
CA ILE A 85 -17.13 15.33 4.31
C ILE A 85 -18.55 14.78 4.19
N LEU A 86 -19.03 14.05 5.20
CA LEU A 86 -20.33 13.41 5.18
C LEU A 86 -21.49 14.42 5.21
N SER A 87 -21.34 15.52 5.97
CA SER A 87 -22.33 16.59 6.03
C SER A 87 -22.34 17.44 4.76
N SER A 88 -21.17 17.75 4.19
CA SER A 88 -21.06 18.64 3.02
C SER A 88 -21.48 17.96 1.71
N MET A 89 -21.32 16.63 1.60
CA MET A 89 -21.53 15.89 0.34
C MET A 89 -22.82 15.06 0.30
N ASN A 90 -23.84 15.42 1.09
CA ASN A 90 -25.17 14.78 1.09
C ASN A 90 -25.16 13.25 1.26
N LYS A 91 -24.21 12.71 2.04
CA LYS A 91 -23.93 11.27 2.28
C LYS A 91 -23.57 10.47 1.02
N TRP A 92 -24.37 10.54 -0.04
CA TRP A 92 -24.12 9.91 -1.33
C TRP A 92 -22.76 10.28 -1.93
N GLY A 93 -22.47 11.58 -1.98
CA GLY A 93 -21.23 12.08 -2.57
C GLY A 93 -19.99 11.64 -1.79
N ALA A 94 -20.11 11.45 -0.47
CA ALA A 94 -19.03 10.95 0.36
C ALA A 94 -18.64 9.50 0.00
N PHE A 95 -19.62 8.61 -0.24
CA PHE A 95 -19.33 7.23 -0.66
C PHE A 95 -18.67 7.17 -2.05
N VAL A 96 -19.06 8.05 -2.98
CA VAL A 96 -18.41 8.17 -4.29
C VAL A 96 -16.99 8.72 -4.15
N PHE A 97 -16.77 9.71 -3.29
CA PHE A 97 -15.45 10.26 -2.98
C PHE A 97 -14.50 9.16 -2.47
N PHE A 98 -14.93 8.35 -1.49
CA PHE A 98 -14.13 7.22 -1.00
C PHE A 98 -13.92 6.15 -2.08
N ALA A 99 -14.89 5.91 -2.97
CA ALA A 99 -14.72 4.98 -4.09
C ALA A 99 -13.61 5.41 -5.05
N VAL A 100 -13.54 6.71 -5.38
CA VAL A 100 -12.47 7.30 -6.20
C VAL A 100 -11.12 7.19 -5.48
N TRP A 101 -11.07 7.47 -4.18
CA TRP A 101 -9.84 7.34 -3.41
C TRP A 101 -9.32 5.90 -3.38
N CYS A 102 -10.21 4.92 -3.23
CA CYS A 102 -9.85 3.51 -3.35
C CYS A 102 -9.30 3.15 -4.75
N PHE A 103 -9.79 3.79 -5.82
CA PHE A 103 -9.26 3.57 -7.17
C PHE A 103 -7.86 4.10 -7.33
N ILE A 104 -7.62 5.32 -6.85
CA ILE A 104 -6.30 5.94 -6.87
C ILE A 104 -5.32 5.08 -6.07
N ALA A 105 -5.73 4.60 -4.90
CA ALA A 105 -4.92 3.69 -4.08
C ALA A 105 -4.61 2.37 -4.80
N LEU A 106 -5.56 1.80 -5.55
CA LEU A 106 -5.34 0.59 -6.34
C LEU A 106 -4.31 0.81 -7.46
N ILE A 107 -4.43 1.92 -8.19
CA ILE A 107 -3.45 2.30 -9.23
C ILE A 107 -2.07 2.53 -8.61
N TYR A 108 -2.02 3.24 -7.49
CA TYR A 108 -0.78 3.47 -6.75
C TYR A 108 -0.12 2.16 -6.35
N CYS A 109 -0.86 1.24 -5.73
CA CYS A 109 -0.33 -0.08 -5.37
C CYS A 109 0.19 -0.84 -6.60
N PHE A 110 -0.58 -0.84 -7.70
CA PHE A 110 -0.18 -1.56 -8.91
C PHE A 110 1.12 -1.03 -9.55
N ILE A 111 1.41 0.27 -9.41
CA ILE A 111 2.56 0.92 -10.05
C ILE A 111 3.76 0.99 -9.10
N MET A 112 3.55 1.34 -7.84
CA MET A 112 4.62 1.68 -6.90
C MET A 112 5.01 0.55 -5.94
N VAL A 113 4.16 -0.46 -5.73
CA VAL A 113 4.46 -1.54 -4.78
C VAL A 113 5.07 -2.71 -5.55
N PRO A 114 6.38 -2.96 -5.43
CA PRO A 114 6.98 -4.19 -5.96
C PRO A 114 6.54 -5.40 -5.13
N GLU A 115 6.48 -6.56 -5.76
CA GLU A 115 6.23 -7.83 -5.06
C GLU A 115 7.46 -8.17 -4.19
N THR A 116 7.29 -8.24 -2.86
CA THR A 116 8.37 -8.56 -1.90
C THR A 116 8.34 -10.01 -1.40
N SER A 117 7.32 -10.79 -1.81
CA SER A 117 7.13 -12.15 -1.34
C SER A 117 8.29 -13.08 -1.76
N GLY A 118 8.80 -13.86 -0.81
CA GLY A 118 9.84 -14.88 -1.06
C GLY A 118 11.29 -14.38 -1.05
N ARG A 119 11.53 -13.08 -0.91
CA ARG A 119 12.89 -12.49 -0.83
C ARG A 119 13.46 -12.53 0.58
N SER A 120 14.78 -12.74 0.70
CA SER A 120 15.48 -12.55 1.98
C SER A 120 15.59 -11.07 2.32
N LEU A 121 15.44 -10.71 3.60
CA LEU A 121 15.56 -9.31 4.08
C LEU A 121 16.91 -8.67 3.73
N GLU A 122 17.96 -9.48 3.58
CA GLU A 122 19.31 -9.03 3.22
C GLU A 122 19.42 -8.61 1.75
N SER A 123 18.64 -9.26 0.87
CA SER A 123 18.57 -8.91 -0.55
C SER A 123 17.70 -7.67 -0.85
N MET A 124 16.97 -7.17 0.16
CA MET A 124 16.04 -6.04 0.02
C MET A 124 16.77 -4.73 -0.31
N ASN A 125 17.98 -4.53 0.23
CA ASN A 125 18.81 -3.36 -0.09
C ASN A 125 19.07 -3.23 -1.59
N ARG A 126 19.31 -4.36 -2.27
CA ARG A 126 19.63 -4.41 -3.70
C ARG A 126 18.41 -4.06 -4.57
N LEU A 127 17.20 -4.35 -4.09
CA LEU A 127 15.98 -3.96 -4.78
C LEU A 127 15.83 -2.43 -4.81
N PHE A 128 16.17 -1.77 -3.71
CA PHE A 128 16.10 -0.30 -3.57
C PHE A 128 17.27 0.46 -4.22
N GLU A 129 18.33 -0.22 -4.66
CA GLU A 129 19.39 0.37 -5.49
C GLU A 129 18.90 0.69 -6.91
N HIS A 130 17.89 -0.04 -7.40
CA HIS A 130 17.28 0.21 -8.69
C HIS A 130 16.20 1.29 -8.61
N ARG A 131 15.98 1.98 -9.72
CA ARG A 131 14.94 3.02 -9.81
C ARG A 131 13.57 2.39 -9.59
N TRP A 132 12.66 3.15 -8.99
CA TRP A 132 11.34 2.65 -8.56
C TRP A 132 10.51 1.94 -9.64
N TYR A 133 10.65 2.34 -10.91
CA TYR A 133 9.96 1.72 -12.05
C TYR A 133 10.67 0.46 -12.59
N GLU A 134 11.93 0.22 -12.24
CA GLU A 134 12.72 -0.97 -12.59
C GLU A 134 12.59 -2.07 -11.54
N MET A 135 12.23 -1.72 -10.29
CA MET A 135 12.11 -2.67 -9.16
C MET A 135 11.23 -3.88 -9.49
N ARG A 136 10.13 -3.69 -10.25
CA ARG A 136 9.24 -4.79 -10.65
C ARG A 136 9.91 -5.83 -11.56
N LYS A 137 10.92 -5.46 -12.35
CA LYS A 137 11.66 -6.39 -13.23
C LYS A 137 12.61 -7.28 -12.43
N TYR A 138 13.26 -6.69 -11.42
CA TYR A 138 14.25 -7.35 -10.58
C TYR A 138 13.64 -8.06 -9.35
N ALA A 139 12.34 -7.86 -9.10
CA ALA A 139 11.62 -8.50 -8.00
C ALA A 139 11.74 -10.04 -8.02
N TYR A 140 11.78 -10.68 -9.20
CA TYR A 140 11.84 -12.14 -9.37
C TYR A 140 13.24 -12.71 -9.64
N GLU A 141 14.27 -11.87 -9.74
CA GLU A 141 15.63 -12.34 -9.97
C GLU A 141 16.24 -12.77 -8.62
N ASP A 142 16.00 -14.02 -8.24
CA ASP A 142 16.61 -14.66 -7.08
C ASP A 142 18.12 -14.77 -7.29
N ILE A 143 18.87 -13.79 -6.79
CA ILE A 143 20.32 -13.96 -6.63
C ILE A 143 20.51 -14.89 -5.43
N PRO A 144 21.02 -16.13 -5.60
CA PRO A 144 21.27 -17.00 -4.48
C PRO A 144 22.23 -16.31 -3.51
N VAL A 145 21.91 -16.35 -2.22
CA VAL A 145 22.60 -15.66 -1.11
C VAL A 145 24.13 -15.78 -1.21
N GLY A 146 24.65 -16.91 -1.69
CA GLY A 146 26.10 -17.14 -1.86
C GLY A 146 26.80 -16.43 -3.04
N LYS A 147 26.12 -16.14 -4.16
CA LYS A 147 26.74 -15.38 -5.28
C LYS A 147 26.70 -13.87 -5.03
N ALA A 148 25.68 -13.46 -4.29
CA ALA A 148 25.43 -12.08 -3.94
C ALA A 148 26.56 -11.48 -3.10
N ASP A 149 27.02 -12.22 -2.08
CA ASP A 149 28.07 -11.77 -1.16
C ASP A 149 29.43 -11.68 -1.88
N GLN A 150 29.75 -12.68 -2.71
CA GLN A 150 30.95 -12.68 -3.56
C GLN A 150 31.01 -11.49 -4.52
N THR A 151 29.88 -11.08 -5.10
CA THR A 151 29.83 -9.93 -6.02
C THR A 151 30.01 -8.58 -5.30
N ALA A 152 29.61 -8.50 -4.03
CA ALA A 152 29.80 -7.31 -3.21
C ALA A 152 31.25 -7.21 -2.70
N GLU A 153 31.83 -8.34 -2.26
CA GLU A 153 33.24 -8.44 -1.90
C GLU A 153 34.17 -8.12 -3.09
N ASP A 154 33.86 -8.63 -4.29
CA ASP A 154 34.62 -8.32 -5.51
C ASP A 154 34.54 -6.83 -5.88
N LYS A 155 33.35 -6.21 -5.75
CA LYS A 155 33.18 -4.78 -6.06
C LYS A 155 33.86 -3.86 -5.06
N ASP A 156 33.84 -4.18 -3.76
CA ASP A 156 34.57 -3.42 -2.75
C ASP A 156 36.10 -3.62 -2.88
N THR A 157 36.53 -4.81 -3.30
CA THR A 157 37.95 -5.10 -3.59
C THR A 157 38.43 -4.37 -4.85
N GLU A 158 37.63 -4.33 -5.92
CA GLU A 158 37.92 -3.52 -7.11
C GLU A 158 37.94 -2.02 -6.78
N ARG A 159 36.96 -1.52 -6.01
CA ARG A 159 36.90 -0.10 -5.66
C ARG A 159 38.08 0.32 -4.76
N GLY A 160 38.46 -0.53 -3.81
CA GLY A 160 39.62 -0.30 -2.94
C GLY A 160 40.97 -0.43 -3.67
N SER A 161 41.04 -1.20 -4.77
CA SER A 161 42.23 -1.27 -5.61
C SER A 161 42.33 -0.07 -6.57
N VAL A 162 41.22 0.40 -7.15
CA VAL A 162 41.18 1.63 -7.97
C VAL A 162 41.57 2.86 -7.14
N GLU A 163 41.03 3.03 -5.93
CA GLU A 163 41.41 4.12 -5.02
C GLU A 163 42.87 4.06 -4.52
N ARG A 164 43.50 2.88 -4.59
CA ARG A 164 44.92 2.72 -4.24
C ARG A 164 45.82 3.11 -5.41
N VAL A 165 45.39 2.84 -6.64
CA VAL A 165 46.10 3.23 -7.87
C VAL A 165 46.05 4.74 -8.10
N GLU A 166 44.92 5.41 -7.82
CA GLU A 166 44.82 6.88 -7.93
C GLU A 166 45.65 7.67 -6.90
N ARG A 167 46.18 7.01 -5.86
CA ARG A 167 46.97 7.64 -4.79
C ARG A 167 48.49 7.51 -4.97
N ILE A 168 48.96 6.96 -6.09
CA ILE A 168 50.39 6.83 -6.47
C ILE A 168 50.66 7.77 -7.63
#